data_AF-A0A7C0VN40-F1
#
_entry.id   AF-A0A7C0VN40-F1
#
_cell.length_a   1.000
_cell.length_b   1.000
_cell.length_c   1.000
_cell.angle_alpha   90.00
_cell.angle_beta   90.00
_cell.angle_gamma   90.00
#
_symmetry.space_group_name_H-M   'P 1'
#
loop_
_entity.id
_entity.type
_entity.pdbx_description
1 polymer ?
#
loop_
_entity_poly.entity_id
_entity_poly.type
_entity_poly.pdbx_seq_one_letter_code
_entity_poly.pdbx_strand_id
1 'polypeptide(L)'
;MKHAKSVLIVTTVFSLLIISCSERNESGSQQGITQEMINNDETLNEELAGKIGDWVEKGVECYGIVVATFQDGRTVGKSVKCKVMSIGRDKVKMKAIENVSLMESKGCDALGLSYGDTWWETEGDIFQTREEADEYLIRKGWLIK
;
A
#
# COMPACT_ATOMS: atom_id res chain seq x y z
N MET A 1 -7.04 13.16 73.55
CA MET A 1 -6.29 12.77 72.34
C MET A 1 -7.26 12.11 71.38
N LYS A 2 -7.23 12.53 70.12
CA LYS A 2 -8.18 12.20 69.06
C LYS A 2 -7.98 10.75 68.61
N HIS A 3 -9.02 9.93 68.62
CA HIS A 3 -9.05 8.71 67.80
C HIS A 3 -10.18 8.83 66.79
N ALA A 4 -9.75 8.96 65.54
CA ALA A 4 -10.57 9.13 64.36
C ALA A 4 -11.44 7.89 64.14
N LYS A 5 -12.72 8.12 63.84
CA LYS A 5 -13.63 7.11 63.32
C LYS A 5 -13.39 7.02 61.81
N SER A 6 -12.72 5.96 61.36
CA SER A 6 -12.62 5.62 59.94
C SER A 6 -13.98 5.22 59.42
N VAL A 7 -14.58 6.11 58.63
CA VAL A 7 -15.79 5.82 57.84
C VAL A 7 -15.33 5.12 56.57
N LEU A 8 -15.70 3.85 56.45
CA LEU A 8 -15.44 2.98 55.31
C LEU A 8 -16.52 3.26 54.25
N ILE A 9 -16.19 4.08 53.26
CA ILE A 9 -17.08 4.39 52.14
C ILE A 9 -16.97 3.24 51.13
N VAL A 10 -17.96 2.35 51.17
CA VAL A 10 -18.23 1.36 50.11
C VAL A 10 -18.93 2.10 48.98
N THR A 11 -18.22 2.40 47.89
CA THR A 11 -18.83 2.90 46.66
C THR A 11 -18.90 1.79 45.62
N THR A 12 -20.13 1.32 45.45
CA THR A 12 -20.64 0.33 44.50
C THR A 12 -20.36 0.76 43.06
N VAL A 13 -19.65 -0.07 42.29
CA VAL A 13 -19.55 0.07 40.83
C VAL A 13 -20.62 -0.80 40.20
N PHE A 14 -21.74 -0.19 39.82
CA PHE A 14 -22.75 -0.76 38.93
C PHE A 14 -23.04 0.27 37.84
N SER A 15 -22.60 0.00 36.62
CA SER A 15 -23.06 0.67 35.40
C SER A 15 -22.74 -0.27 34.24
N LEU A 16 -23.69 -1.10 33.83
CA LEU A 16 -24.71 -0.83 32.81
C LEU A 16 -24.11 -0.63 31.43
N LEU A 17 -24.11 -1.75 30.69
CA LEU A 17 -24.09 -1.81 29.24
C LEU A 17 -25.23 -0.95 28.69
N ILE A 18 -24.88 0.03 27.85
CA ILE A 18 -25.84 0.59 26.90
C ILE A 18 -25.20 0.47 25.52
N ILE A 19 -25.70 -0.50 24.76
CA ILE A 19 -25.55 -0.56 23.32
C ILE A 19 -26.43 0.55 22.76
N SER A 20 -25.87 1.45 21.96
CA SER A 20 -26.64 2.28 21.06
C SER A 20 -25.88 2.46 19.75
N CYS A 21 -26.42 1.84 18.71
CA CYS A 21 -26.22 2.24 17.32
C CYS A 21 -27.45 3.07 16.93
N SER A 22 -27.27 4.32 16.46
CA SER A 22 -27.93 4.85 15.26
C SER A 22 -27.54 6.30 14.95
N GLU A 23 -27.19 6.50 13.67
CA GLU A 23 -27.35 7.65 12.76
C GLU A 23 -27.59 9.09 13.29
N ARG A 24 -26.77 10.04 12.79
CA ARG A 24 -27.12 11.07 11.75
C ARG A 24 -26.50 12.47 12.02
N ASN A 25 -25.81 12.98 11.00
CA ASN A 25 -25.59 14.36 10.52
C ASN A 25 -24.95 15.48 11.38
N GLU A 26 -23.83 15.94 10.82
CA GLU A 26 -23.35 17.32 10.60
C GLU A 26 -22.89 18.23 11.76
N SER A 27 -21.77 18.90 11.46
CA SER A 27 -21.17 20.10 12.06
C SER A 27 -20.16 19.92 13.21
N GLY A 28 -18.89 20.03 12.82
CA GLY A 28 -17.92 20.93 13.45
C GLY A 28 -17.26 20.47 14.75
N SER A 29 -16.02 19.99 14.65
CA SER A 29 -14.94 20.62 15.43
C SER A 29 -13.57 20.15 14.96
N GLN A 30 -12.69 21.14 14.91
CA GLN A 30 -11.28 21.10 14.59
C GLN A 30 -10.54 19.96 15.31
N GLN A 31 -9.96 19.06 14.53
CA GLN A 31 -8.62 18.57 14.82
C GLN A 31 -7.79 18.89 13.59
N GLY A 32 -6.79 19.76 13.80
CA GLY A 32 -5.88 20.22 12.76
C GLY A 32 -5.27 19.03 12.04
N ILE A 33 -5.80 18.74 10.86
CA ILE A 33 -5.05 18.09 9.80
C ILE A 33 -4.03 19.16 9.42
N THR A 34 -2.86 19.10 10.05
CA THR A 34 -1.74 19.92 9.65
C THR A 34 -1.58 19.78 8.15
N GLN A 35 -1.67 20.92 7.48
CA GLN A 35 -1.20 21.17 6.13
C GLN A 35 0.32 20.95 6.07
N GLU A 36 0.77 19.73 6.39
CA GLU A 36 2.15 19.24 6.35
C GLU A 36 2.26 17.96 5.50
N MET A 37 1.44 17.85 4.45
CA MET A 37 1.75 16.96 3.31
C MET A 37 1.55 17.71 1.99
N ILE A 38 1.86 19.01 2.01
CA ILE A 38 2.02 19.86 0.85
C ILE A 38 3.52 20.01 0.66
N ASN A 39 4.06 19.48 -0.43
CA ASN A 39 5.42 19.67 -0.93
C ASN A 39 6.55 18.99 -0.14
N ASN A 40 6.62 17.67 -0.22
CA ASN A 40 7.94 17.05 -0.30
C ASN A 40 7.97 16.30 -1.63
N ASP A 41 8.42 16.99 -2.67
CA ASP A 41 9.06 16.34 -3.81
C ASP A 41 10.36 15.74 -3.27
N GLU A 42 10.25 14.63 -2.54
CA GLU A 42 11.42 13.84 -2.19
C GLU A 42 11.95 13.26 -3.49
N THR A 43 13.04 13.84 -3.96
CA THR A 43 13.80 13.31 -5.08
C THR A 43 14.35 11.93 -4.70
N LEU A 44 14.30 11.00 -5.64
CA LEU A 44 14.90 9.68 -5.47
C LEU A 44 16.39 9.80 -5.12
N ASN A 45 16.88 8.85 -4.33
CA ASN A 45 18.31 8.68 -4.13
C ASN A 45 19.00 8.31 -5.46
N GLU A 46 20.31 8.54 -5.54
CA GLU A 46 21.08 8.29 -6.77
C GLU A 46 21.04 6.83 -7.23
N GLU A 47 20.92 5.87 -6.29
CA GLU A 47 20.90 4.44 -6.61
C GLU A 47 19.61 4.06 -7.35
N LEU A 48 18.46 4.39 -6.79
CA LEU A 48 17.16 4.07 -7.36
C LEU A 48 16.89 4.91 -8.60
N ALA A 49 17.28 6.19 -8.58
CA ALA A 49 17.23 7.06 -9.77
C ALA A 49 18.08 6.49 -10.91
N GLY A 50 19.28 5.96 -10.62
CA GLY A 50 20.14 5.34 -11.63
C GLY A 50 19.55 4.06 -12.25
N LYS A 51 18.68 3.34 -11.53
CA LYS A 51 18.00 2.15 -12.06
C LYS A 51 16.78 2.49 -12.90
N ILE A 52 15.91 3.38 -12.42
CA ILE A 52 14.64 3.65 -13.09
C ILE A 52 14.75 4.81 -14.09
N GLY A 53 15.61 5.79 -13.86
CA GLY A 53 15.81 6.97 -14.70
C GLY A 53 14.90 8.15 -14.36
N ASP A 54 15.21 9.32 -14.94
CA ASP A 54 14.62 10.63 -14.58
C ASP A 54 13.18 10.84 -15.08
N TRP A 55 12.59 9.87 -15.78
CA TRP A 55 11.24 9.97 -16.33
C TRP A 55 10.14 9.70 -15.30
N VAL A 56 10.49 9.15 -14.14
CA VAL A 56 9.53 8.75 -13.12
C VAL A 56 9.06 9.97 -12.34
N GLU A 57 7.82 10.37 -12.60
CA GLU A 57 7.16 11.49 -11.94
C GLU A 57 5.80 11.08 -11.37
N LYS A 58 5.29 11.82 -10.38
CA LYS A 58 3.95 11.55 -9.84
C LYS A 58 2.91 11.68 -10.95
N GLY A 59 2.09 10.63 -11.10
CA GLY A 59 0.99 10.60 -12.04
C GLY A 59 1.32 10.03 -13.42
N VAL A 60 2.56 9.65 -13.71
CA VAL A 60 2.89 8.97 -14.97
C VAL A 60 2.34 7.54 -14.97
N GLU A 61 1.87 7.11 -16.13
CA GLU A 61 1.59 5.69 -16.38
C GLU A 61 2.90 4.96 -16.70
N CYS A 62 3.00 3.73 -16.22
CA CYS A 62 4.20 2.92 -16.28
C CYS A 62 3.82 1.44 -16.12
N TYR A 63 4.83 0.58 -16.09
CA TYR A 63 4.66 -0.85 -15.90
C TYR A 63 5.51 -1.34 -14.72
N GLY A 64 4.92 -2.17 -13.88
CA GLY A 64 5.64 -2.96 -12.88
C GLY A 64 5.52 -4.44 -13.19
N ILE A 65 5.99 -5.28 -12.27
CA ILE A 65 5.84 -6.73 -12.38
C ILE A 65 5.18 -7.30 -11.12
N VAL A 66 4.41 -8.37 -11.31
CA VAL A 66 3.90 -9.21 -10.21
C VAL A 66 4.54 -10.57 -10.37
N VAL A 67 5.14 -11.08 -9.29
CA VAL A 67 5.81 -12.38 -9.29
C VAL A 67 5.34 -13.23 -8.11
N ALA A 68 5.32 -14.55 -8.31
CA ALA A 68 5.07 -15.52 -7.26
C ALA A 68 6.05 -16.68 -7.40
N THR A 69 6.68 -17.07 -6.28
CA THR A 69 7.52 -18.26 -6.18
C THR A 69 6.76 -19.35 -5.44
N PHE A 70 6.62 -20.51 -6.08
CA PHE A 70 5.92 -21.67 -5.55
C PHE A 70 6.85 -22.54 -4.71
N GLN A 71 6.26 -23.48 -3.95
CA GLN A 71 7.01 -24.41 -3.09
C GLN A 71 7.95 -25.34 -3.87
N ASP A 72 7.67 -25.58 -5.16
CA ASP A 72 8.53 -26.35 -6.07
C ASP A 72 9.74 -25.56 -6.58
N GLY A 73 9.91 -24.31 -6.15
CA GLY A 73 10.98 -23.40 -6.58
C GLY A 73 10.71 -22.68 -7.89
N ARG A 74 9.60 -22.97 -8.58
CA ARG A 74 9.21 -22.27 -9.81
C ARG A 74 8.77 -20.85 -9.48
N THR A 75 9.24 -19.89 -10.27
CA THR A 75 8.79 -18.50 -10.20
C THR A 75 8.04 -18.14 -11.47
N VAL A 76 6.90 -17.50 -11.33
CA VAL A 76 6.09 -16.99 -12.45
C VAL A 76 5.82 -15.51 -12.25
N GLY A 77 5.64 -14.78 -13.34
CA GLY A 77 5.28 -13.37 -13.28
C GLY A 77 4.61 -12.83 -14.54
N LYS A 78 3.95 -11.69 -14.38
CA LYS A 78 3.32 -10.90 -15.44
C LYS A 78 3.62 -9.42 -15.23
N SER A 79 3.72 -8.68 -16.33
CA SER A 79 3.74 -7.22 -16.28
C SER A 79 2.36 -6.68 -15.88
N VAL A 80 2.35 -5.58 -15.16
CA VAL A 80 1.13 -4.90 -14.71
C VAL A 80 1.20 -3.42 -15.07
N LYS A 81 0.15 -2.90 -15.70
CA LYS A 81 0.00 -1.46 -15.97
C LYS A 81 -0.32 -0.72 -14.68
N CYS A 82 0.44 0.34 -14.43
CA CYS A 82 0.43 1.06 -13.17
C CYS A 82 0.41 2.58 -13.37
N LYS A 83 0.17 3.28 -12.26
CA LYS A 83 0.34 4.74 -12.15
C LYS A 83 1.18 5.07 -10.92
N VAL A 84 2.13 5.99 -11.07
CA VAL A 84 2.93 6.50 -9.95
C VAL A 84 2.06 7.40 -9.08
N MET A 85 1.96 7.10 -7.78
CA MET A 85 1.10 7.81 -6.83
C MET A 85 1.88 8.82 -5.98
N SER A 86 3.11 8.48 -5.60
CA SER A 86 4.02 9.33 -4.84
C SER A 86 5.44 8.80 -4.96
N ILE A 87 6.41 9.69 -4.82
CA ILE A 87 7.84 9.36 -4.81
C ILE A 87 8.35 9.70 -3.41
N GLY A 88 9.09 8.77 -2.81
CA GLY A 88 9.89 9.00 -1.62
C GLY A 88 11.35 8.74 -1.93
N ARG A 89 12.26 9.12 -1.03
CA ARG A 89 13.71 9.03 -1.29
C ARG A 89 14.18 7.66 -1.79
N ASP A 90 13.72 6.57 -1.19
CA ASP A 90 14.22 5.22 -1.48
C ASP A 90 13.13 4.30 -2.07
N LYS A 91 11.99 4.87 -2.50
CA LYS A 91 10.82 4.07 -2.91
C LYS A 91 9.84 4.87 -3.75
N VAL A 92 9.12 4.16 -4.62
CA VAL A 92 8.03 4.71 -5.42
C VAL A 92 6.73 4.02 -5.07
N LYS A 93 5.67 4.79 -4.79
CA LYS A 93 4.34 4.22 -4.56
C LYS A 93 3.64 4.01 -5.89
N MET A 94 3.24 2.78 -6.14
CA MET A 94 2.58 2.36 -7.37
C MET A 94 1.12 2.03 -7.10
N LYS A 95 0.26 2.22 -8.10
CA LYS A 95 -1.13 1.76 -8.11
C LYS A 95 -1.40 0.97 -9.38
N ALA A 96 -1.91 -0.25 -9.26
CA ALA A 96 -2.37 -1.03 -10.39
C ALA A 96 -3.58 -0.33 -11.06
N ILE A 97 -3.53 -0.18 -12.39
CA ILE A 97 -4.63 0.37 -13.19
C ILE A 97 -5.21 -0.67 -14.16
N GLU A 98 -4.94 -1.94 -13.89
CA GLU A 98 -5.56 -3.11 -14.52
C GLU A 98 -5.60 -4.26 -13.50
N ASN A 99 -6.32 -5.34 -13.85
CA ASN A 99 -6.29 -6.58 -13.08
C ASN A 99 -5.27 -7.53 -13.71
N VAL A 100 -4.40 -8.13 -12.89
CA VAL A 100 -3.44 -9.16 -13.32
C VAL A 100 -3.61 -10.38 -12.45
N SER A 101 -3.78 -11.55 -13.06
CA SER A 101 -3.77 -12.84 -12.38
C SER A 101 -2.61 -13.70 -12.86
N LEU A 102 -1.90 -14.31 -11.91
CA LEU A 102 -0.82 -15.27 -12.16
C LEU A 102 -1.34 -16.71 -12.29
N MET A 103 -2.63 -16.95 -12.01
CA MET A 103 -3.26 -18.27 -12.11
C MET A 103 -4.64 -18.19 -12.76
N GLU A 104 -5.06 -19.26 -13.42
CA GLU A 104 -6.44 -19.41 -13.96
C GLU A 104 -7.48 -19.75 -12.87
N SER A 105 -7.26 -19.33 -11.63
CA SER A 105 -8.21 -19.56 -10.53
C SER A 105 -9.22 -18.41 -10.42
N LYS A 106 -10.50 -18.75 -10.36
CA LYS A 106 -11.56 -17.81 -9.93
C LYS A 106 -11.70 -17.88 -8.41
N GLY A 107 -11.72 -16.73 -7.72
CA GLY A 107 -12.03 -16.63 -6.29
C GLY A 107 -10.97 -15.89 -5.47
N CYS A 108 -11.10 -15.91 -4.14
CA CYS A 108 -10.20 -15.25 -3.19
C CYS A 108 -8.76 -15.79 -3.20
N ASP A 109 -8.51 -16.93 -3.85
CA ASP A 109 -7.19 -17.55 -3.98
C ASP A 109 -6.45 -17.08 -5.25
N ALA A 110 -6.96 -16.07 -5.95
CA ALA A 110 -6.28 -15.50 -7.11
C ALA A 110 -4.98 -14.80 -6.68
N LEU A 111 -3.84 -15.38 -7.06
CA LEU A 111 -2.53 -14.74 -6.94
C LEU A 111 -2.40 -13.67 -8.02
N GLY A 112 -2.30 -12.41 -7.63
CA GLY A 112 -2.26 -11.31 -8.58
C GLY A 112 -2.45 -9.94 -7.94
N LEU A 113 -2.72 -8.95 -8.78
CA LEU A 113 -3.11 -7.60 -8.36
C LEU A 113 -4.47 -7.25 -8.95
N SER A 114 -5.32 -6.70 -8.11
CA SER A 114 -6.59 -6.10 -8.51
C SER A 114 -6.40 -4.63 -8.90
N TYR A 115 -7.31 -4.12 -9.72
CA TYR A 115 -7.37 -2.71 -10.05
C TYR A 115 -7.46 -1.89 -8.76
N GLY A 116 -6.51 -0.97 -8.61
CA GLY A 116 -6.44 -0.07 -7.47
C GLY A 116 -5.57 -0.54 -6.31
N ASP A 117 -5.07 -1.77 -6.34
CA ASP A 117 -4.07 -2.22 -5.37
C ASP A 117 -2.82 -1.34 -5.44
N THR A 118 -2.20 -1.09 -4.28
CA THR A 118 -1.02 -0.23 -4.17
C THR A 118 0.11 -0.90 -3.42
N TRP A 119 1.35 -0.65 -3.85
CA TRP A 119 2.55 -1.11 -3.17
C TRP A 119 3.65 -0.05 -3.22
N TRP A 120 4.69 -0.26 -2.41
CA TRP A 120 5.94 0.50 -2.47
C TRP A 120 6.97 -0.35 -3.20
N GLU A 121 7.48 0.18 -4.31
CA GLU A 121 8.57 -0.40 -5.10
C GLU A 121 9.90 0.21 -4.64
N THR A 122 10.88 -0.65 -4.33
CA THR A 122 12.17 -0.27 -3.75
C THR A 122 13.37 -0.75 -4.55
N GLU A 123 13.20 -1.76 -5.41
CA GLU A 123 14.28 -2.42 -6.13
C GLU A 123 14.56 -1.77 -7.49
N GLY A 124 13.58 -1.05 -8.03
CA GLY A 124 13.65 -0.38 -9.31
C GLY A 124 13.02 -1.18 -10.45
N ASP A 125 12.15 -2.14 -10.15
CA ASP A 125 11.41 -2.92 -11.15
C ASP A 125 10.22 -2.10 -11.71
N ILE A 126 10.53 -0.92 -12.28
CA ILE A 126 9.60 0.03 -12.91
C ILE A 126 10.06 0.30 -14.34
N PHE A 127 9.14 0.19 -15.29
CA PHE A 127 9.42 0.23 -16.72
C PHE A 127 8.52 1.25 -17.42
N GLN A 128 9.02 1.87 -18.51
CA GLN A 128 8.22 2.83 -19.30
C GLN A 128 7.20 2.10 -20.16
N THR A 129 7.58 0.94 -20.68
CA THR A 129 6.77 0.15 -21.62
C THR A 129 6.46 -1.23 -21.07
N ARG A 130 5.40 -1.86 -21.60
CA ARG A 130 5.07 -3.24 -21.22
C ARG A 130 6.15 -4.19 -21.72
N GLU A 131 6.66 -3.91 -22.91
CA GLU A 131 7.68 -4.69 -23.59
C GLU A 131 8.96 -4.77 -22.76
N GLU A 132 9.40 -3.67 -22.14
CA GLU A 132 10.53 -3.66 -21.21
C GLU A 132 10.30 -4.55 -19.99
N ALA A 133 9.11 -4.46 -19.38
CA ALA A 133 8.75 -5.30 -18.23
C ALA A 133 8.68 -6.78 -18.60
N ASP A 134 8.11 -7.10 -19.76
CA ASP A 134 8.03 -8.46 -20.28
C ASP A 134 9.41 -9.00 -20.65
N GLU A 135 10.29 -8.18 -21.25
CA GLU A 135 11.68 -8.55 -21.52
C GLU A 135 12.44 -8.87 -20.23
N TYR A 136 12.25 -8.08 -19.17
CA TYR A 136 12.83 -8.37 -17.87
C TYR A 136 12.37 -9.74 -17.35
N LEU A 137 11.07 -10.00 -17.39
CA LEU A 137 10.49 -11.29 -16.98
C LEU A 137 10.99 -12.46 -17.83
N ILE A 138 11.17 -12.26 -19.14
CA ILE A 138 11.73 -13.26 -20.06
C ILE A 138 13.19 -13.58 -19.69
N ARG A 139 14.02 -12.56 -19.47
CA ARG A 139 15.44 -12.74 -19.09
C ARG A 139 15.59 -13.50 -17.77
N LYS A 140 14.63 -13.33 -16.85
CA LYS A 140 14.58 -14.06 -15.58
C LYS A 140 13.99 -15.47 -15.69
N GLY A 141 13.34 -15.80 -16.81
CA GLY A 141 12.61 -17.06 -16.99
C GLY A 141 11.30 -17.13 -16.22
N TRP A 142 10.69 -15.98 -15.89
CA TRP A 142 9.48 -15.89 -15.07
C TRP A 142 8.22 -15.63 -15.88
N LEU A 143 8.33 -15.08 -17.09
CA LEU A 143 7.14 -14.65 -17.85
C LEU A 143 6.20 -15.83 -18.12
N ILE A 144 4.94 -15.67 -17.72
CA ILE A 144 3.83 -16.56 -18.10
C ILE A 144 2.89 -15.85 -19.07
N LYS A 145 2.37 -16.61 -20.05
CA LYS A 145 1.42 -16.09 -21.04
C LYS A 145 0.05 -15.81 -20.43
#